data_AF-A0A1M6ZAI5-F1
#
_entry.id   AF-A0A1M6ZAI5-F1
#
_cell.length_a   1.000
_cell.length_b   1.000
_cell.length_c   1.000
_cell.angle_alpha   90.00
_cell.angle_beta   90.00
_cell.angle_gamma   90.00
#
_symmetry.space_group_name_H-M   'P 1'
#
loop_
_entity.id
_entity.type
_entity.pdbx_description
1 polymer ?
#
loop_
_entity_poly.entity_id
_entity_poly.type
_entity_poly.pdbx_seq_one_letter_code
_entity_poly.pdbx_strand_id
1 'polypeptide(L)'
;MKFDLTGRTGTSVASATLKVYCNGASAATPLVIYGFSGTDTWIESGSGSITWNNQPSSTNAVTIGTLNVTAAGWYAIDVTSYVNSQMSGDKKVTFKMQVENNNGATLSFNSRENASNKPALVVN
;
A
#
# COMPACT_ATOMS: atom_id res chain seq x y z
N MET A 1 1.82 3.95 2.28
CA MET A 1 2.47 4.19 0.96
C MET A 1 1.47 4.89 0.06
N LYS A 2 1.83 6.03 -0.54
CA LYS A 2 0.91 6.84 -1.37
C LYS A 2 1.37 6.92 -2.82
N PHE A 3 0.41 6.89 -3.74
CA PHE A 3 0.61 7.05 -5.18
C PHE A 3 -0.34 8.14 -5.70
N ASP A 4 0.16 8.99 -6.59
CA ASP A 4 -0.60 10.06 -7.21
C ASP A 4 -0.96 9.68 -8.65
N LEU A 5 -2.25 9.65 -8.96
CA LEU A 5 -2.80 9.34 -10.29
C LEU A 5 -3.41 10.57 -10.97
N THR A 6 -3.16 11.79 -10.46
CA THR A 6 -3.79 13.02 -11.00
C THR A 6 -3.40 13.29 -12.44
N GLY A 7 -2.20 12.85 -12.86
CA GLY A 7 -1.74 12.91 -14.25
C GLY A 7 -2.45 11.94 -15.21
N ARG A 8 -3.31 11.04 -14.72
CA ARG A 8 -4.02 10.06 -15.55
C ARG A 8 -5.37 10.62 -16.01
N THR A 9 -5.58 10.57 -17.32
CA THR A 9 -6.85 10.92 -17.97
C THR A 9 -7.89 9.80 -17.79
N GLY A 10 -9.17 10.16 -17.68
CA GLY A 10 -10.26 9.23 -17.43
C GLY A 10 -10.68 9.12 -15.96
N THR A 11 -11.73 8.34 -15.73
CA THR A 11 -12.38 8.13 -14.41
C THR A 11 -12.24 6.70 -13.91
N SER A 12 -11.62 5.81 -14.69
CA SER A 12 -11.40 4.41 -14.35
C SER A 12 -10.15 3.83 -15.04
N VAL A 13 -9.76 2.64 -14.59
CA VAL A 13 -8.63 1.84 -15.07
C VAL A 13 -9.12 0.41 -15.32
N ALA A 14 -8.55 -0.27 -16.32
CA ALA A 14 -8.89 -1.64 -16.64
C ALA A 14 -8.26 -2.61 -15.65
N SER A 15 -7.04 -2.31 -15.20
CA SER A 15 -6.37 -3.06 -14.14
C SER A 15 -5.45 -2.16 -13.33
N ALA A 16 -5.32 -2.46 -12.03
CA ALA A 16 -4.30 -1.91 -11.17
C ALA A 16 -3.72 -3.00 -10.28
N THR A 17 -2.39 -3.09 -10.25
CA THR A 17 -1.65 -4.08 -9.46
C THR A 17 -0.62 -3.38 -8.58
N LEU A 18 -0.74 -3.56 -7.27
CA LEU A 18 0.27 -3.12 -6.32
C LEU A 18 1.35 -4.19 -6.21
N LYS A 19 2.60 -3.81 -6.47
CA LYS A 19 3.80 -4.64 -6.32
C LYS A 19 4.63 -4.16 -5.14
N VAL A 20 4.95 -5.08 -4.24
CA VAL A 20 5.82 -4.84 -3.08
C VAL A 20 6.92 -5.90 -3.04
N TYR A 21 8.11 -5.50 -2.62
CA TYR A 21 9.25 -6.41 -2.50
C TYR A 21 9.54 -6.70 -1.04
N CYS A 22 9.49 -7.98 -0.67
CA CYS A 22 9.94 -8.46 0.63
C CYS A 22 11.45 -8.75 0.55
N ASN A 23 12.23 -8.12 1.42
CA ASN A 23 13.67 -8.35 1.55
C ASN A 23 13.97 -9.60 2.39
N GLY A 24 13.11 -9.91 3.35
CA GLY A 24 13.26 -11.08 4.21
C GLY A 24 12.03 -11.36 5.05
N ALA A 25 11.76 -12.64 5.25
CA ALA A 25 10.71 -13.17 6.11
C ALA A 25 11.30 -14.31 6.95
N SER A 26 11.14 -14.27 8.28
CA SER A 26 11.61 -15.35 9.15
C SER A 26 10.63 -16.51 9.29
N ALA A 27 9.36 -16.30 8.94
CA ALA A 27 8.33 -17.33 8.83
C ALA A 27 7.20 -16.87 7.90
N ALA A 28 6.39 -17.83 7.43
CA ALA A 28 5.19 -17.54 6.65
C ALA A 28 4.22 -16.68 7.46
N THR A 29 3.89 -15.49 6.94
CA THR A 29 3.13 -14.48 7.67
C THR A 29 2.09 -13.84 6.75
N PRO A 30 0.81 -13.77 7.17
CA PRO A 30 -0.22 -13.06 6.44
C PRO A 30 -0.02 -11.54 6.56
N LEU A 31 0.18 -10.87 5.43
CA LEU A 31 0.23 -9.42 5.31
C LEU A 31 -1.08 -8.91 4.72
N VAL A 32 -1.85 -8.17 5.53
CA VAL A 32 -3.10 -7.57 5.08
C VAL A 32 -2.82 -6.21 4.45
N ILE A 33 -3.42 -5.98 3.28
CA ILE A 33 -3.34 -4.73 2.54
C ILE A 33 -4.67 -4.00 2.69
N TYR A 34 -4.58 -2.74 3.13
CA TYR A 34 -5.71 -1.84 3.29
C TYR A 34 -5.55 -0.65 2.36
N GLY A 35 -6.67 -0.18 1.79
CA GLY A 35 -6.77 1.08 1.07
C GLY A 35 -7.53 2.11 1.92
N PHE A 36 -7.05 3.35 2.01
CA PHE A 36 -7.79 4.41 2.69
C PHE A 36 -8.76 5.10 1.75
N SER A 37 -9.95 5.43 2.25
CA SER A 37 -10.91 6.29 1.57
C SER A 37 -11.08 7.58 2.38
N GLY A 38 -10.63 8.71 1.84
CA GLY A 38 -10.76 10.00 2.53
C GLY A 38 -9.60 10.96 2.25
N THR A 39 -9.69 12.18 2.79
CA THR A 39 -8.70 13.23 2.58
C THR A 39 -7.31 12.75 2.96
N ASP A 40 -6.50 12.53 1.93
CA ASP A 40 -5.08 12.21 2.01
C ASP A 40 -4.24 13.41 2.52
N THR A 41 -4.64 13.97 3.67
CA THR A 41 -3.92 15.03 4.40
C THR A 41 -2.61 14.52 5.00
N TRP A 42 -2.36 13.22 4.93
CA TRP A 42 -1.15 12.63 5.46
C TRP A 42 0.07 12.85 4.54
N ILE A 43 1.14 13.36 5.15
CA ILE A 43 2.44 13.66 4.53
C ILE A 43 3.34 12.44 4.70
N GLU A 44 3.77 11.86 3.58
CA GLU A 44 4.54 10.61 3.56
C GLU A 44 6.03 10.79 3.87
N SER A 45 6.58 12.00 3.72
CA SER A 45 7.95 12.34 4.12
C SER A 45 8.12 13.85 4.24
N GLY A 46 8.89 14.30 5.24
CA GLY A 46 9.18 15.72 5.53
C GLY A 46 9.19 16.04 7.03
N SER A 47 9.49 17.29 7.39
CA SER A 47 9.39 17.81 8.77
C SER A 47 7.94 17.84 9.24
N GLY A 48 7.49 16.72 9.80
CA GLY A 48 6.11 16.46 10.25
C GLY A 48 5.83 14.96 10.41
N SER A 49 6.85 14.21 10.85
CA SER A 49 6.91 12.75 10.93
C SER A 49 5.62 12.11 11.50
N ILE A 50 5.30 10.87 11.08
CA ILE A 50 4.17 10.13 11.68
C ILE A 50 4.44 10.01 13.18
N THR A 51 3.65 10.73 13.97
CA THR A 51 3.47 10.40 15.38
C THR A 51 2.22 9.54 15.49
N TRP A 52 2.13 8.70 16.53
CA TRP A 52 0.92 7.90 16.81
C TRP A 52 -0.38 8.74 16.73
N ASN A 53 -0.28 10.01 17.09
CA ASN A 53 -1.38 10.98 17.11
C ASN A 53 -1.79 11.53 15.73
N ASN A 54 -0.91 11.46 14.73
CA ASN A 54 -1.12 12.04 13.40
C ASN A 54 -1.08 11.00 12.28
N GLN A 55 -1.12 9.71 12.63
CA GLN A 55 -1.30 8.64 11.65
C GLN A 55 -2.69 8.75 11.02
N PRO A 56 -2.84 8.44 9.73
CA PRO A 56 -4.14 8.41 9.10
C PRO A 56 -5.06 7.47 9.87
N SER A 57 -6.22 8.00 10.27
CA SER A 57 -7.23 7.23 10.98
C SER A 57 -7.60 6.00 10.17
N SER A 58 -7.48 4.81 10.76
CA SER A 58 -7.96 3.56 10.14
C SER A 58 -9.48 3.50 10.01
N THR A 59 -10.20 4.48 10.58
CA THR A 59 -11.63 4.66 10.36
C THR A 59 -11.86 4.90 8.86
N ASN A 60 -12.45 3.92 8.18
CA ASN A 60 -12.72 3.86 6.73
C ASN A 60 -11.60 3.26 5.85
N ALA A 61 -10.63 2.56 6.43
CA ALA A 61 -9.74 1.69 5.67
C ALA A 61 -10.53 0.47 5.15
N VAL A 62 -10.46 0.23 3.84
CA VAL A 62 -11.07 -0.94 3.19
C VAL A 62 -10.01 -2.02 3.06
N THR A 63 -10.33 -3.24 3.51
CA THR A 63 -9.47 -4.40 3.27
C THR A 63 -9.48 -4.73 1.77
N ILE A 64 -8.30 -4.66 1.15
CA ILE A 64 -8.11 -5.05 -0.25
C ILE A 64 -7.91 -6.55 -0.33
N GLY A 65 -7.08 -7.11 0.56
CA GLY A 65 -6.83 -8.54 0.64
C GLY A 65 -5.59 -8.87 1.44
N THR A 66 -5.20 -10.14 1.41
CA THR A 66 -4.09 -10.68 2.21
C THR A 66 -3.06 -11.36 1.29
N LEU A 67 -1.80 -11.01 1.48
CA LEU A 67 -0.65 -11.66 0.86
C LEU A 67 -0.05 -12.64 1.87
N ASN A 68 0.16 -13.89 1.47
CA ASN A 68 0.90 -14.84 2.30
C ASN A 68 2.40 -14.73 1.98
N VAL A 69 3.16 -14.07 2.86
CA VAL A 69 4.58 -13.78 2.62
C VAL A 69 5.41 -14.86 3.27
N THR A 70 6.12 -15.65 2.47
CA THR A 70 6.86 -16.85 2.91
C THR A 70 8.37 -16.72 2.74
N ALA A 71 8.82 -15.91 1.79
CA ALA A 71 10.23 -15.68 1.49
C ALA A 71 10.46 -14.29 0.87
N ALA A 72 11.73 -13.92 0.70
CA ALA A 72 12.11 -12.73 -0.04
C ALA A 72 11.65 -12.82 -1.51
N GLY A 73 11.14 -11.73 -2.06
CA GLY A 73 10.64 -11.70 -3.42
C GLY A 73 9.56 -10.65 -3.68
N TRP A 74 9.08 -10.64 -4.91
CA TRP A 74 7.98 -9.78 -5.34
C TRP A 74 6.63 -10.40 -4.98
N TYR A 75 5.80 -9.61 -4.31
CA TYR A 75 4.40 -9.92 -4.07
C TYR A 75 3.55 -8.89 -4.80
N ALA A 76 2.48 -9.36 -5.40
CA ALA A 76 1.56 -8.55 -6.17
C ALA A 76 0.13 -8.83 -5.73
N ILE A 77 -0.67 -7.78 -5.64
CA ILE A 77 -2.11 -7.89 -5.33
C ILE A 77 -2.90 -7.02 -6.30
N ASP A 78 -4.05 -7.53 -6.74
CA ASP A 78 -5.01 -6.73 -7.50
C ASP A 78 -5.61 -5.67 -6.58
N VAL A 79 -5.55 -4.43 -7.04
CA VAL A 79 -6.10 -3.25 -6.35
C VAL A 79 -7.08 -2.51 -7.25
N THR A 80 -7.53 -3.14 -8.33
CA THR A 80 -8.30 -2.50 -9.41
C THR A 80 -9.57 -1.84 -8.88
N SER A 81 -10.34 -2.56 -8.06
CA SER A 81 -11.58 -2.04 -7.46
C SER A 81 -11.34 -0.82 -6.57
N TYR A 82 -10.29 -0.87 -5.74
CA TYR A 82 -9.94 0.24 -4.87
C TYR A 82 -9.43 1.45 -5.67
N VAL A 83 -8.53 1.24 -6.63
CA VAL A 83 -8.02 2.32 -7.49
C VAL A 83 -9.16 2.98 -8.27
N ASN A 84 -10.09 2.20 -8.81
CA ASN A 84 -11.28 2.75 -9.48
C ASN A 84 -12.14 3.61 -8.56
N SER A 85 -12.27 3.25 -7.28
CA SER A 85 -12.97 4.08 -6.30
C SER A 85 -12.29 5.44 -6.09
N GLN A 86 -10.95 5.49 -6.15
CA GLN A 86 -10.18 6.73 -5.98
C GLN A 86 -10.07 7.55 -7.28
N MET A 87 -10.13 6.90 -8.44
CA MET A 87 -10.13 7.56 -9.75
C MET A 87 -11.36 8.44 -9.98
N SER A 88 -12.48 8.13 -9.32
CA SER A 88 -13.69 8.95 -9.28
C SER A 88 -13.62 10.07 -8.23
N GLY A 89 -12.63 10.01 -7.32
CA GLY A 89 -12.41 10.97 -6.24
C GLY A 89 -11.21 11.88 -6.51
N ASP A 90 -10.29 11.95 -5.55
CA ASP A 90 -9.12 12.84 -5.59
C ASP A 90 -7.93 12.28 -6.40
N LYS A 91 -8.07 11.08 -6.98
CA LYS A 91 -7.04 10.36 -7.73
C LYS A 91 -5.77 10.11 -6.93
N LYS A 92 -5.85 10.07 -5.61
CA LYS A 92 -4.76 9.68 -4.74
C LYS A 92 -5.07 8.34 -4.12
N VAL A 93 -4.03 7.53 -4.00
CA VAL A 93 -4.17 6.13 -3.60
C VAL A 93 -3.21 5.87 -2.46
N THR A 94 -3.75 5.59 -1.28
CA THR A 94 -2.95 5.33 -0.07
C THR A 94 -3.18 3.91 0.42
N PHE A 95 -2.11 3.13 0.42
CA PHE A 95 -2.12 1.78 0.95
C PHE A 95 -1.43 1.69 2.31
N LYS A 96 -1.97 0.86 3.19
CA LYS A 96 -1.31 0.39 4.42
C LYS A 96 -1.14 -1.11 4.38
N MET A 97 0.03 -1.54 4.79
CA MET A 97 0.35 -2.95 4.97
C MET A 97 0.43 -3.20 6.46
N GLN A 98 -0.28 -4.19 6.95
CA GLN A 98 -0.30 -4.53 8.37
C GLN A 98 -0.28 -6.04 8.54
N VAL A 99 0.54 -6.49 9.50
CA VAL A 99 0.57 -7.87 9.93
C VAL A 99 -0.31 -7.96 11.17
N GLU A 100 -1.47 -8.59 11.04
CA GLU A 100 -2.44 -8.76 12.15
C GLU A 100 -1.99 -9.83 13.15
N ASN A 101 -1.28 -10.86 12.67
CA ASN A 101 -0.70 -11.92 13.49
C ASN A 101 0.67 -12.28 12.91
N ASN A 102 1.73 -11.80 13.55
CA ASN A 102 3.09 -12.09 13.12
C ASN A 102 3.62 -13.39 13.73
N ASN A 103 3.00 -13.94 14.77
CA ASN A 103 3.47 -15.14 15.48
C ASN A 103 4.98 -15.09 15.85
N GLY A 104 5.54 -13.89 16.06
CA GLY A 104 6.98 -13.66 16.30
C GLY A 104 7.85 -13.52 15.04
N ALA A 105 7.25 -13.58 13.85
CA ALA A 105 7.94 -13.42 12.57
C ALA A 105 8.32 -11.96 12.31
N THR A 106 9.47 -11.79 11.65
CA THR A 106 9.96 -10.51 11.17
C THR A 106 9.77 -10.46 9.66
N LEU A 107 9.11 -9.41 9.18
CA LEU A 107 8.98 -9.10 7.75
C LEU A 107 9.69 -7.78 7.47
N SER A 108 10.53 -7.78 6.45
CA SER A 108 11.18 -6.56 5.95
C SER A 108 10.74 -6.28 4.53
N PHE A 109 10.20 -5.10 4.27
CA PHE A 109 9.80 -4.65 2.94
C PHE A 109 10.64 -3.47 2.49
N ASN A 110 10.91 -3.40 1.19
CA ASN A 110 11.58 -2.25 0.62
C ASN A 110 10.65 -1.03 0.63
N SER A 111 11.18 0.12 1.04
CA SER A 111 10.49 1.40 0.97
C SER A 111 10.76 2.11 -0.37
N ARG A 112 10.09 3.25 -0.59
CA ARG A 112 10.35 4.14 -1.73
C ARG A 112 11.77 4.72 -1.74
N GLU A 113 12.43 4.75 -0.58
CA GLU A 113 13.77 5.30 -0.39
C GLU A 113 14.86 4.28 -0.74
N ASN A 114 14.50 3.01 -0.93
CA ASN A 114 15.47 1.98 -1.28
C ASN A 114 16.04 2.23 -2.70
N ALA A 115 17.33 2.01 -2.91
CA ALA A 115 17.98 2.18 -4.21
C ALA A 115 17.44 1.24 -5.30
N SER A 116 16.84 0.11 -4.94
CA SER A 116 16.29 -0.89 -5.88
C SER A 116 15.06 -1.61 -5.33
N ASN A 117 14.27 -2.23 -6.21
CA ASN A 117 13.05 -2.98 -5.88
C ASN A 117 12.07 -2.15 -5.02
N LYS A 118 11.80 -0.93 -5.45
CA LYS A 118 10.83 -0.03 -4.80
C LYS A 118 9.40 -0.54 -5.00
N PRO A 119 8.49 -0.29 -4.04
CA PRO A 119 7.06 -0.52 -4.26
C PRO A 119 6.57 0.24 -5.48
N ALA A 120 5.73 -0.41 -6.30
CA ALA A 120 5.21 0.17 -7.52
C ALA A 120 3.72 -0.15 -7.69
N LEU A 121 2.96 0.84 -8.15
CA LEU A 121 1.58 0.65 -8.60
C LEU A 121 1.59 0.63 -10.13
N VAL A 122 1.24 -0.51 -10.71
CA VAL A 122 1.14 -0.68 -12.17
C VAL A 122 -0.34 -0.56 -12.55
N VAL A 123 -0.65 0.34 -13.49
CA VAL A 123 -2.03 0.67 -13.87
C VAL A 123 -2.17 0.62 -15.39
N ASN A 124 -3.09 -0.19 -15.91
CA ASN A 124 -3.41 -0.28 -17.34
C ASN A 124 -4.84 0.21 -17.62
#